data_AF-A0A7L7IKR8-F1
#
_entry.id   AF-A0A7L7IKR8-F1
#
_cell.length_a   1.000
_cell.length_b   1.000
_cell.length_c   1.000
_cell.angle_alpha   90.00
_cell.angle_beta   90.00
_cell.angle_gamma   90.00
#
_symmetry.space_group_name_H-M   'P 1'
#
loop_
_entity.id
_entity.type
_entity.pdbx_description
1 polymer ?
#
loop_
_entity_poly.entity_id
_entity_poly.type
_entity_poly.pdbx_seq_one_letter_code
_entity_poly.pdbx_strand_id
1 'polypeptide(L)'
;MNIETVNELIASLESAGELSIREQKFLKLAKEFRICSASLDAAIKTGNMLADQNAQLAAENEGMKEWSPNPHSASMFEAIEKAEELMDDGMPELAMIEAFEILKMKRTPATDAFLAEVRAQGVDAAIEHLLNKFEGTGHIGVPVMALEWLAQELRKGVQS
;
A
#
# COMPACT_ATOMS: atom_id res chain seq x y z
N MET A 1 27.02 -64.88 10.99
CA MET A 1 26.21 -64.06 10.07
C MET A 1 26.01 -64.90 8.82
N ASN A 2 24.77 -65.22 8.43
CA ASN A 2 24.49 -66.01 7.23
C ASN A 2 24.22 -65.07 6.04
N ILE A 3 24.25 -65.58 4.82
CA ILE A 3 24.03 -64.76 3.61
C ILE A 3 22.61 -64.16 3.55
N GLU A 4 21.59 -64.82 4.10
CA GLU A 4 20.22 -64.32 4.12
C GLU A 4 20.07 -63.06 4.99
N THR A 5 20.67 -63.01 6.18
CA THR A 5 20.67 -61.83 7.03
C THR A 5 21.35 -60.63 6.39
N VAL A 6 22.35 -60.85 5.53
CA VAL A 6 22.99 -59.78 4.74
C VAL A 6 22.05 -59.26 3.65
N ASN A 7 21.37 -60.17 2.95
CA ASN A 7 20.44 -59.81 1.87
C ASN A 7 19.20 -59.05 2.40
N GLU A 8 18.68 -59.43 3.56
CA GLU A 8 17.58 -58.70 4.22
C GLU A 8 18.01 -57.29 4.65
N LEU A 9 19.24 -57.13 5.14
CA LEU A 9 19.78 -55.83 5.53
C LEU A 9 19.96 -54.90 4.31
N ILE A 10 20.47 -55.45 3.20
CA ILE A 10 20.61 -54.70 1.93
C ILE A 10 19.23 -54.28 1.42
N ALA A 11 18.25 -55.20 1.37
CA ALA A 11 16.89 -54.88 0.95
C ALA A 11 16.22 -53.84 1.88
N SER A 12 16.47 -53.90 3.19
CA SER A 12 15.97 -52.90 4.13
C SER A 12 16.61 -51.53 3.94
N LEU A 13 17.89 -51.45 3.61
CA LEU A 13 18.60 -50.19 3.35
C LEU A 13 18.26 -49.60 1.97
N GLU A 14 18.05 -50.43 0.96
CA GLU A 14 17.63 -50.03 -0.38
C GLU A 14 16.16 -49.62 -0.44
N SER A 15 15.27 -50.31 0.29
CA SER A 15 13.85 -49.94 0.40
C SER A 15 13.60 -48.76 1.34
N ALA A 16 14.53 -48.46 2.24
CA ALA A 16 14.38 -47.34 3.16
C ALA A 16 14.15 -46.04 2.39
N GLY A 17 14.81 -45.80 1.25
CA GLY A 17 14.56 -44.62 0.39
C GLY A 17 14.61 -43.26 1.09
N GLU A 18 15.02 -43.23 2.36
CA GLU A 18 14.92 -42.11 3.26
C GLU A 18 16.18 -41.28 3.12
N LEU A 19 16.00 -39.98 2.92
CA LEU A 19 17.10 -39.04 2.94
C LEU A 19 17.90 -39.20 4.23
N SER A 20 19.23 -39.25 4.10
CA SER A 20 20.14 -39.20 5.22
C SER A 20 19.87 -37.97 6.08
N ILE A 21 20.23 -38.04 7.37
CA ILE A 21 20.11 -36.91 8.32
C ILE A 21 20.76 -35.63 7.75
N ARG A 22 21.84 -35.76 6.97
CA ARG A 22 22.51 -34.65 6.29
C ARG A 22 21.62 -34.05 5.20
N GLU A 23 21.05 -34.85 4.32
CA GLU A 23 20.19 -34.37 3.23
C GLU A 23 18.91 -33.73 3.78
N GLN A 24 18.32 -34.28 4.86
CA GLN A 24 17.18 -33.67 5.54
C GLN A 24 17.53 -32.28 6.10
N LYS A 25 18.70 -32.13 6.73
CA LYS A 25 19.19 -30.84 7.23
C LYS A 25 19.44 -29.84 6.09
N PHE A 26 20.03 -30.29 4.98
CA PHE A 26 20.20 -29.44 3.79
C PHE A 26 18.88 -28.98 3.20
N LEU A 27 17.86 -29.85 3.11
CA LEU A 27 16.54 -29.44 2.63
C LEU A 27 15.85 -28.44 3.56
N LYS A 28 15.96 -28.61 4.89
CA LYS A 28 15.45 -27.62 5.85
C LYS A 28 16.13 -26.27 5.65
N LEU A 29 17.46 -26.27 5.60
CA LEU A 29 18.24 -25.05 5.37
C LEU A 29 17.89 -24.39 4.03
N ALA A 30 17.75 -25.17 2.95
CA ALA A 30 17.36 -24.64 1.64
C ALA A 30 15.96 -24.03 1.64
N LYS A 31 15.01 -24.62 2.38
CA LYS A 31 13.66 -24.06 2.57
C LYS A 31 13.72 -22.74 3.32
N GLU A 32 14.44 -22.69 4.43
CA GLU A 32 14.62 -21.47 5.22
C GLU A 32 15.30 -20.36 4.41
N PHE A 33 16.34 -20.70 3.64
CA PHE A 33 17.04 -19.74 2.79
C PHE A 33 16.12 -19.19 1.69
N ARG A 34 15.28 -20.03 1.08
CA ARG A 34 14.28 -19.61 0.09
C ARG A 34 13.25 -18.65 0.70
N ILE A 35 12.76 -18.95 1.91
CA ILE A 35 11.83 -18.07 2.63
C ILE A 35 12.49 -16.73 2.96
N CYS A 36 13.73 -16.77 3.47
CA CYS A 36 14.51 -15.58 3.78
C CYS A 36 14.73 -14.70 2.55
N SER A 37 15.10 -15.30 1.40
CA SER A 37 15.26 -14.58 0.14
C SER A 37 13.96 -13.89 -0.29
N ALA A 38 12.83 -14.60 -0.26
CA ALA A 38 11.54 -14.02 -0.63
C ALA A 38 11.12 -12.87 0.31
N SER A 39 11.39 -13.00 1.61
CA SER A 39 11.15 -11.95 2.60
C SER A 39 12.03 -10.71 2.33
N LEU A 40 13.31 -10.93 2.03
CA LEU A 40 14.24 -9.86 1.70
C LEU A 40 13.81 -9.11 0.43
N ASP A 41 13.40 -9.83 -0.63
CA ASP A 41 12.91 -9.21 -1.87
C ASP A 41 11.66 -8.35 -1.62
N ALA A 42 10.73 -8.82 -0.79
CA ALA A 42 9.55 -8.07 -0.38
C ALA A 42 9.90 -6.80 0.42
N ALA A 43 10.86 -6.91 1.34
CA ALA A 43 11.35 -5.78 2.12
C ALA A 43 12.03 -4.72 1.24
N ILE A 44 12.87 -5.14 0.29
CA ILE A 44 13.54 -4.23 -0.66
C ILE A 44 12.50 -3.51 -1.53
N LYS A 45 11.52 -4.24 -2.07
CA LYS A 45 10.45 -3.64 -2.87
C LYS A 45 9.68 -2.58 -2.08
N THR A 46 9.32 -2.89 -0.84
CA THR A 46 8.61 -1.97 0.06
C THR A 46 9.47 -0.74 0.37
N GLY A 47 10.76 -0.94 0.67
CA GLY A 47 11.69 0.15 0.93
C GLY A 47 11.84 1.11 -0.26
N ASN A 48 11.93 0.59 -1.47
CA ASN A 48 12.00 1.40 -2.68
C ASN A 48 10.70 2.21 -2.90
N MET A 49 9.53 1.58 -2.72
CA MET A 49 8.25 2.28 -2.83
C MET A 49 8.13 3.43 -1.82
N LEU A 50 8.55 3.21 -0.56
CA LEU A 50 8.54 4.26 0.46
C LEU A 50 9.53 5.38 0.15
N ALA A 51 10.69 5.05 -0.41
CA ALA A 51 11.67 6.06 -0.84
C ALA A 51 11.09 6.95 -1.96
N ASP A 52 10.41 6.35 -2.94
CA ASP A 52 9.75 7.07 -4.02
C ASP A 52 8.62 7.98 -3.51
N GLN A 53 7.77 7.48 -2.60
CA GLN A 53 6.72 8.28 -1.96
C GLN A 53 7.30 9.46 -1.17
N ASN A 54 8.37 9.23 -0.41
CA ASN A 54 9.05 10.30 0.33
C ASN A 54 9.66 11.35 -0.60
N ALA A 55 10.22 10.93 -1.73
CA ALA A 55 10.75 11.87 -2.72
C ALA A 55 9.63 12.72 -3.35
N GLN A 56 8.47 12.14 -3.64
CA GLN A 56 7.30 12.86 -4.15
C GLN A 56 6.75 13.87 -3.13
N LEU A 57 6.59 13.45 -1.86
CA LEU A 57 6.15 14.34 -0.78
C LEU A 57 7.15 15.46 -0.52
N ALA A 58 8.46 15.17 -0.55
CA ALA A 58 9.49 16.19 -0.42
C ALA A 58 9.45 17.22 -1.57
N ALA A 59 9.29 16.76 -2.81
CA ALA A 59 9.13 17.65 -3.96
C ALA A 59 7.86 18.52 -3.86
N GLU A 60 6.75 17.94 -3.42
CA GLU A 60 5.50 18.67 -3.16
C GLU A 60 5.69 19.72 -2.04
N ASN A 61 6.35 19.35 -0.94
CA ASN A 61 6.66 20.25 0.18
C ASN A 61 7.54 21.43 -0.24
N GLU A 62 8.59 21.22 -1.03
CA GLU A 62 9.38 22.31 -1.59
C GLU A 62 8.53 23.19 -2.53
N GLY A 63 7.72 22.57 -3.39
CA GLY A 63 6.78 23.28 -4.25
C GLY A 63 5.72 24.08 -3.48
N MET A 64 5.36 23.70 -2.26
CA MET A 64 4.45 24.47 -1.41
C MET A 64 5.11 25.73 -0.86
N LYS A 65 6.41 25.71 -0.55
CA LYS A 65 7.13 26.89 -0.05
C LYS A 65 7.23 28.00 -1.09
N GLU A 66 7.38 27.61 -2.35
CA GLU A 66 7.48 28.55 -3.49
C GLU A 66 6.12 28.84 -4.15
N TRP A 67 5.03 28.32 -3.58
CA TRP A 67 3.73 28.49 -4.19
C TRP A 67 3.28 29.96 -4.16
N SER A 68 2.87 30.44 -5.33
CA SER A 68 2.19 31.72 -5.50
C SER A 68 1.04 31.54 -6.50
N PRO A 69 -0.10 32.24 -6.32
CA PRO A 69 -1.17 32.28 -7.30
C PRO A 69 -0.63 32.73 -8.67
N ASN A 70 -0.86 31.93 -9.71
CA ASN A 70 -0.56 32.35 -11.07
C ASN A 70 -1.68 33.32 -11.52
N PRO A 71 -1.35 34.55 -11.97
CA PRO A 71 -2.34 35.51 -12.47
C PRO A 71 -3.24 35.00 -13.61
N HIS A 72 -2.87 33.89 -14.25
CA HIS A 72 -3.61 33.27 -15.34
C HIS A 72 -4.09 31.84 -15.01
N SER A 73 -4.09 31.40 -13.74
CA SER A 73 -4.65 30.10 -13.36
C SER A 73 -6.17 30.14 -13.27
N ALA A 74 -6.81 28.97 -13.45
CA ALA A 74 -8.24 28.81 -13.24
C ALA A 74 -8.70 29.28 -11.85
N SER A 75 -7.90 29.02 -10.81
CA SER A 75 -8.17 29.50 -9.44
C SER A 75 -8.15 31.02 -9.32
N MET A 76 -7.35 31.73 -10.13
CA MET A 76 -7.35 33.20 -10.14
C MET A 76 -8.62 33.75 -10.77
N PHE A 77 -9.11 33.13 -11.85
CA PHE A 77 -10.39 33.50 -12.45
C PHE A 77 -11.57 33.24 -11.50
N GLU A 78 -11.59 32.06 -10.87
CA GLU A 78 -12.61 31.69 -9.87
C GLU A 78 -12.61 32.65 -8.67
N ALA A 79 -11.42 33.01 -8.17
CA ALA A 79 -11.30 33.97 -7.07
C ALA A 79 -11.81 35.38 -7.45
N ILE A 80 -11.56 35.83 -8.69
CA ILE A 80 -12.06 37.12 -9.18
C ILE A 80 -13.58 37.10 -9.32
N GLU A 81 -14.14 36.08 -9.95
CA GLU A 81 -15.59 35.93 -10.12
C GLU A 81 -16.31 35.92 -8.77
N LYS A 82 -15.78 35.16 -7.80
CA LYS A 82 -16.33 35.09 -6.45
C LYS A 82 -16.20 36.41 -5.69
N ALA A 83 -15.08 37.11 -5.84
CA ALA A 83 -14.89 38.41 -5.24
C ALA A 83 -15.86 39.46 -5.80
N GLU A 84 -16.06 39.48 -7.11
CA GLU A 84 -17.00 40.40 -7.78
C GLU A 84 -18.44 40.17 -7.30
N GLU A 85 -18.90 38.92 -7.25
CA GLU A 85 -20.23 38.55 -6.75
C GLU A 85 -20.48 39.10 -5.32
N LEU A 86 -19.54 38.88 -4.41
CA LEU A 86 -19.67 39.30 -3.02
C LEU A 86 -19.48 40.81 -2.82
N MET A 87 -18.74 41.47 -3.71
CA MET A 87 -18.64 42.94 -3.70
C MET A 87 -19.95 43.59 -4.14
N ASP A 88 -20.61 43.04 -5.17
CA ASP A 88 -21.91 43.51 -5.64
C ASP A 88 -23.01 43.32 -4.57
N ASP A 89 -22.89 42.28 -3.74
CA ASP A 89 -23.75 42.04 -2.56
C ASP A 89 -23.39 42.90 -1.34
N GLY A 90 -22.41 43.79 -1.45
CA GLY A 90 -22.00 44.69 -0.36
C GLY A 90 -21.23 44.01 0.77
N MET A 91 -20.59 42.87 0.50
CA MET A 91 -19.80 42.08 1.45
C MET A 91 -18.29 42.08 1.12
N PRO A 92 -17.61 43.24 1.11
CA PRO A 92 -16.23 43.36 0.62
C PRO A 92 -15.20 42.59 1.48
N GLU A 93 -15.46 42.44 2.78
CA GLU A 93 -14.60 41.68 3.69
C GLU A 93 -14.68 40.17 3.41
N LEU A 94 -15.90 39.66 3.15
CA LEU A 94 -16.09 38.26 2.78
C LEU A 94 -15.53 37.97 1.38
N ALA A 95 -15.71 38.90 0.43
CA ALA A 95 -15.14 38.81 -0.91
C ALA A 95 -13.62 38.59 -0.87
N MET A 96 -12.92 39.34 -0.01
CA MET A 96 -11.47 39.21 0.14
C MET A 96 -11.05 37.89 0.79
N ILE A 97 -11.81 37.42 1.79
CA ILE A 97 -11.53 36.15 2.49
C ILE A 97 -11.72 34.97 1.54
N GLU A 98 -12.86 34.90 0.84
CA GLU A 98 -13.19 33.81 -0.08
C GLU A 98 -12.21 33.74 -1.25
N ALA A 99 -11.88 34.89 -1.86
CA ALA A 99 -10.86 34.94 -2.91
C ALA A 99 -9.48 34.48 -2.41
N PHE A 100 -9.11 34.85 -1.17
CA PHE A 100 -7.87 34.40 -0.57
C PHE A 100 -7.86 32.89 -0.31
N GLU A 101 -8.98 32.31 0.13
CA GLU A 101 -9.11 30.87 0.34
C GLU A 101 -9.01 30.08 -0.96
N ILE A 102 -9.73 30.50 -2.01
CA ILE A 102 -9.67 29.90 -3.35
C ILE A 102 -8.24 29.94 -3.89
N LEU A 103 -7.59 31.09 -3.78
CA LEU A 103 -6.22 31.23 -4.24
C LEU A 103 -5.29 30.33 -3.45
N LYS A 104 -5.37 30.32 -2.12
CA LYS A 104 -4.49 29.53 -1.23
C LYS A 104 -4.62 28.02 -1.39
N MET A 105 -5.74 27.53 -1.94
CA MET A 105 -5.98 26.11 -2.21
C MET A 105 -5.10 25.61 -3.38
N LYS A 106 -3.86 25.21 -3.07
CA LYS A 106 -3.03 24.41 -3.97
C LYS A 106 -3.42 22.93 -3.83
N ARG A 107 -3.66 22.23 -4.95
CA ARG A 107 -3.78 20.77 -4.92
C ARG A 107 -2.48 20.13 -4.44
N THR A 108 -2.58 19.14 -3.56
CA THR A 108 -1.48 18.37 -2.97
C THR A 108 -1.58 16.89 -3.39
N PRO A 109 -1.36 16.56 -4.68
CA PRO A 109 -1.59 15.22 -5.20
C PRO A 109 -0.78 14.11 -4.51
N ALA A 110 0.44 14.39 -4.04
CA ALA A 110 1.24 13.39 -3.34
C ALA A 110 0.68 13.13 -1.93
N THR A 111 0.28 14.18 -1.22
CA THR A 111 -0.43 14.06 0.06
C THR A 111 -1.79 13.35 -0.10
N ASP A 112 -2.54 13.65 -1.17
CA ASP A 112 -3.82 13.01 -1.46
C ASP A 112 -3.65 11.51 -1.74
N ALA A 113 -2.63 11.14 -2.54
CA ALA A 113 -2.28 9.76 -2.80
C ALA A 113 -1.83 9.02 -1.53
N PHE A 114 -1.08 9.69 -0.65
CA PHE A 114 -0.71 9.14 0.66
C PHE A 114 -1.93 8.88 1.54
N LEU A 115 -2.87 9.83 1.64
CA LEU A 115 -4.09 9.66 2.43
C LEU A 115 -4.99 8.54 1.87
N ALA A 116 -5.06 8.41 0.54
CA ALA A 116 -5.74 7.31 -0.14
C ALA A 116 -5.15 5.94 0.24
N GLU A 117 -3.82 5.81 0.23
CA GLU A 117 -3.12 4.60 0.63
C GLU A 117 -3.36 4.28 2.12
N VAL A 118 -3.27 5.26 3.02
CA VAL A 118 -3.57 5.06 4.45
C VAL A 118 -5.00 4.57 4.67
N ARG A 119 -5.97 5.11 3.92
CA ARG A 119 -7.37 4.64 3.98
C ARG A 119 -7.49 3.19 3.49
N ALA A 120 -6.80 2.84 2.40
CA ALA A 120 -6.77 1.47 1.89
C ALA A 120 -6.15 0.48 2.89
N GLN A 121 -5.07 0.86 3.57
CA GLN A 121 -4.46 0.06 4.65
C GLN A 121 -5.43 -0.16 5.82
N GLY A 122 -6.26 0.84 6.15
CA GLY A 122 -7.34 0.66 7.13
C GLY A 122 -8.36 -0.42 6.70
N VAL A 123 -8.64 -0.52 5.40
CA VAL A 123 -9.50 -1.59 4.85
C VAL A 123 -8.78 -2.94 4.89
N ASP A 124 -7.49 -3.00 4.55
CA ASP A 124 -6.69 -4.22 4.66
C ASP A 124 -6.69 -4.76 6.11
N ALA A 125 -6.51 -3.88 7.10
CA ALA A 125 -6.57 -4.24 8.52
C ALA A 125 -7.96 -4.76 8.94
N ALA A 126 -9.03 -4.21 8.36
CA ALA A 126 -10.39 -4.71 8.59
C ALA A 126 -10.61 -6.10 7.98
N ILE A 127 -10.07 -6.36 6.79
CA ILE A 127 -10.08 -7.69 6.15
C ILE A 127 -9.35 -8.70 7.04
N GLU A 128 -8.15 -8.38 7.51
CA GLU A 128 -7.38 -9.24 8.40
C GLU A 128 -8.15 -9.55 9.70
N HIS A 129 -8.77 -8.52 10.30
CA HIS A 129 -9.61 -8.70 11.48
C HIS A 129 -10.79 -9.66 11.22
N LEU A 130 -11.45 -9.55 10.06
CA LEU A 130 -12.56 -10.44 9.69
C LEU A 130 -12.10 -11.88 9.47
N LEU A 131 -10.99 -12.07 8.76
CA LEU A 131 -10.40 -13.39 8.53
C LEU A 131 -10.08 -14.10 9.85
N ASN A 132 -9.45 -13.38 10.78
CA ASN A 132 -9.12 -13.90 12.10
C ASN A 132 -10.37 -14.20 12.96
N LYS A 133 -11.37 -13.31 12.93
CA LYS A 133 -12.58 -13.45 13.76
C LYS A 133 -13.49 -14.60 13.32
N PHE A 134 -13.52 -14.89 12.02
CA PHE A 134 -14.42 -15.87 11.42
C PHE A 134 -13.69 -17.09 10.84
N GLU A 135 -12.48 -17.36 11.33
CA GLU A 135 -11.67 -18.51 10.92
C GLU A 135 -12.48 -19.82 11.02
N GLY A 136 -12.51 -20.59 9.94
CA GLY A 136 -13.23 -21.87 9.87
C GLY A 136 -14.75 -21.80 9.59
N THR A 137 -15.34 -20.60 9.49
CA THR A 137 -16.79 -20.46 9.23
C THR A 137 -17.19 -20.50 7.75
N GLY A 138 -16.26 -20.29 6.82
CA GLY A 138 -16.50 -20.36 5.37
C GLY A 138 -17.44 -19.30 4.77
N HIS A 139 -18.04 -18.41 5.57
CA HIS A 139 -19.12 -17.51 5.15
C HIS A 139 -18.71 -16.04 4.89
N ILE A 140 -17.41 -15.72 4.92
CA ILE A 140 -16.93 -14.32 4.79
C ILE A 140 -16.30 -13.98 3.43
N GLY A 141 -16.26 -14.91 2.47
CA GLY A 141 -15.58 -14.71 1.19
C GLY A 141 -16.12 -13.51 0.39
N VAL A 142 -17.45 -13.40 0.22
CA VAL A 142 -18.06 -12.29 -0.54
C VAL A 142 -17.83 -10.93 0.14
N PRO A 143 -18.04 -10.77 1.47
CA PRO A 143 -17.65 -9.54 2.17
C PRO A 143 -16.17 -9.18 2.04
N VAL A 144 -15.26 -10.15 2.15
CA VAL A 144 -13.81 -9.92 2.01
C VAL A 144 -13.48 -9.42 0.60
N MET A 145 -14.03 -10.05 -0.44
CA MET A 145 -13.82 -9.60 -1.83
C MET A 145 -14.33 -8.17 -2.07
N ALA A 146 -15.45 -7.79 -1.46
CA ALA A 146 -15.96 -6.43 -1.57
C ALA A 146 -15.04 -5.39 -0.91
N LEU A 147 -14.45 -5.75 0.23
CA LEU A 147 -13.47 -4.91 0.92
C LEU A 147 -12.13 -4.84 0.15
N GLU A 148 -11.67 -5.95 -0.43
CA GLU A 148 -10.49 -5.96 -1.28
C GLU A 148 -10.66 -5.02 -2.48
N TRP A 149 -11.85 -5.03 -3.10
CA TRP A 149 -12.18 -4.09 -4.17
C TRP A 149 -12.20 -2.64 -3.68
N LEU A 150 -12.82 -2.36 -2.52
CA LEU A 150 -12.82 -1.02 -1.94
C LEU A 150 -11.39 -0.51 -1.67
N ALA A 151 -10.52 -1.36 -1.12
CA ALA A 151 -9.12 -1.01 -0.89
C ALA A 151 -8.40 -0.68 -2.20
N GLN A 152 -8.69 -1.41 -3.29
CA GLN A 152 -8.13 -1.11 -4.61
C GLN A 152 -8.63 0.23 -5.15
N GLU A 153 -9.93 0.55 -5.01
CA GLU A 153 -10.43 1.84 -5.49
C GLU A 153 -9.91 3.01 -4.67
N LEU A 154 -9.75 2.86 -3.36
CA LEU A 154 -9.12 3.89 -2.54
C LEU A 154 -7.71 4.21 -3.04
N ARG A 155 -6.90 3.20 -3.40
CA ARG A 155 -5.54 3.39 -3.92
C ARG A 155 -5.48 4.06 -5.30
N LYS A 156 -6.54 3.96 -6.11
CA LYS A 156 -6.61 4.69 -7.39
C LYS A 156 -6.87 6.20 -7.19
N GLY A 157 -7.32 6.59 -5.98
CA GLY A 157 -7.63 7.97 -5.63
C GLY A 157 -8.89 8.48 -6.33
N VAL A 158 -9.30 9.71 -6.00
CA VAL A 158 -10.27 10.45 -6.81
C VAL A 158 -9.51 10.97 -8.02
N GLN A 159 -9.79 10.46 -9.22
CA GLN A 159 -9.33 11.08 -10.45
C GLN A 159 -9.99 12.46 -10.55
N SER A 160 -9.28 13.49 -10.13
CA SER A 160 -9.75 14.88 -10.06
C SER A 160 -9.06 15.74 -11.09
#